data_AF-A0A8B8UX58-F1
#
_entry.id   AF-A0A8B8UX58-F1
#
_cell.length_a   1.000
_cell.length_b   1.000
_cell.length_c   1.000
_cell.angle_alpha   90.00
_cell.angle_beta   90.00
_cell.angle_gamma   90.00
#
_symmetry.space_group_name_H-M   'P 1'
#
loop_
_entity.id
_entity.type
_entity.pdbx_description
1 polymer ?
#
loop_
_entity_poly.entity_id
_entity_poly.type
_entity_poly.pdbx_seq_one_letter_code
_entity_poly.pdbx_strand_id
1 'polypeptide(L)'
;MSKSNSVSYERVQLFENPKVPIEVEDEILGKYAESSLDHDMTVNELPRFFQDLQLEPTICKLVRNEDVIIEGTEVIDFTKLVRCTCQLLILMNNLTIIDDLWSMLVKNCGRDVDFPQVALRDHVLSVKDLQKISNLIGADQSAGIIEMISCATDGKRLFMTYLDFGCVLGKLGYLKM
;
A
#
# COMPACT_ATOMS: atom_id res chain seq x y z
N MET A 1 -22.98 18.72 14.44
CA MET A 1 -21.57 19.13 14.55
C MET A 1 -20.72 17.88 14.57
N SER A 2 -20.24 17.40 13.42
CA SER A 2 -19.30 16.28 13.41
C SER A 2 -17.94 16.80 13.87
N LYS A 3 -17.30 16.10 14.81
CA LYS A 3 -15.90 16.34 15.12
C LYS A 3 -15.14 16.13 13.82
N SER A 4 -14.55 17.18 13.27
CA SER A 4 -13.53 17.05 12.24
C SER A 4 -12.39 16.28 12.91
N ASN A 5 -12.25 14.99 12.61
CA ASN A 5 -11.02 14.27 12.90
C ASN A 5 -9.96 14.89 11.98
N SER A 6 -9.32 15.97 12.42
CA SER A 6 -8.18 16.53 11.72
C SER A 6 -7.12 15.43 11.67
N VAL A 7 -6.75 15.00 10.46
CA VAL A 7 -5.63 14.09 10.25
C VAL A 7 -4.40 14.75 10.89
N SER A 8 -3.88 14.14 11.94
CA SER A 8 -2.73 14.67 12.67
C SER A 8 -1.44 14.06 12.12
N TYR A 9 -0.35 14.82 12.18
CA TYR A 9 0.96 14.32 11.73
C TYR A 9 1.39 13.08 12.53
N GLU A 10 1.03 13.01 13.82
CA GLU A 10 1.31 11.82 14.64
C GLU A 10 0.62 10.58 14.08
N ARG A 11 -0.59 10.70 13.52
CA ARG A 11 -1.31 9.56 12.93
C ARG A 11 -0.63 9.03 11.68
N VAL A 12 -0.15 9.94 10.83
CA VAL A 12 0.64 9.57 9.64
C VAL A 12 1.92 8.85 10.07
N GLN A 13 2.63 9.39 11.07
CA GLN A 13 3.83 8.77 11.63
C GLN A 13 3.58 7.37 12.21
N LEU A 14 2.43 7.14 12.85
CA LEU A 14 2.08 5.80 13.35
C LEU A 14 1.91 4.77 12.23
N PHE A 15 1.48 5.18 11.04
CA PHE A 15 1.37 4.28 9.88
C PHE A 15 2.70 4.13 9.13
N GLU A 16 3.43 5.23 8.95
CA GLU A 16 4.70 5.23 8.23
C GLU A 16 5.81 4.55 9.03
N ASN A 17 5.76 4.62 10.35
CA ASN A 17 6.71 3.99 11.26
C ASN A 17 5.94 3.18 12.32
N PRO A 18 5.28 2.08 11.90
CA PRO A 18 4.50 1.25 12.83
C PRO A 18 5.44 0.64 13.86
N LYS A 19 5.01 0.63 15.12
CA LYS A 19 5.76 -0.07 16.17
C LYS A 19 5.68 -1.56 15.91
N VAL A 20 6.81 -2.18 15.59
CA VAL A 20 6.90 -3.62 15.33
C VAL A 20 6.92 -4.35 16.68
N PRO A 21 6.02 -5.32 16.92
CA PRO A 21 6.18 -6.24 18.05
C PRO A 21 7.51 -6.97 17.92
N ILE A 22 8.24 -7.12 19.02
CA ILE A 22 9.60 -7.70 19.01
C ILE A 22 9.57 -9.11 18.42
N GLU A 23 8.53 -9.88 18.72
CA GLU A 23 8.37 -11.24 18.22
C GLU A 23 8.23 -11.29 16.69
N VAL A 24 7.57 -10.29 16.10
CA VAL A 24 7.42 -10.16 14.65
C VAL A 24 8.73 -9.70 14.01
N GLU A 25 9.43 -8.76 14.65
CA GLU A 25 10.74 -8.30 14.19
C GLU A 25 11.78 -9.43 14.22
N ASP A 26 11.80 -10.23 15.28
CA ASP A 26 12.67 -11.39 15.43
C ASP A 26 12.40 -12.46 14.36
N GLU A 27 11.12 -12.71 14.04
CA GLU A 27 10.73 -13.63 12.97
C GLU A 27 11.20 -13.13 11.59
N ILE A 28 10.97 -11.85 11.29
CA ILE A 28 11.45 -11.19 10.06
C ILE A 28 12.97 -11.27 9.97
N LEU A 29 13.67 -10.96 11.06
CA LEU A 29 15.13 -11.02 11.13
C LEU A 29 15.65 -12.44 10.89
N GLY A 30 15.02 -13.44 11.50
CA GLY A 30 15.36 -14.84 11.29
C GLY A 30 15.26 -15.25 9.82
N LYS A 31 14.15 -14.93 9.15
CA LYS A 31 13.93 -15.24 7.73
C LYS A 31 14.84 -14.44 6.79
N TYR A 32 15.12 -13.19 7.13
CA TYR A 32 16.05 -12.37 6.38
C TYR A 32 17.48 -12.90 6.46
N ALA A 33 17.91 -13.29 7.66
CA ALA A 33 19.23 -13.87 7.90
C ALA A 33 19.39 -15.22 7.17
N GLU A 34 18.38 -16.08 7.19
CA GLU A 34 18.34 -17.34 6.41
C GLU A 34 18.52 -17.07 4.90
N SER A 35 17.89 -16.03 4.37
CA SER A 35 17.98 -15.63 2.96
C SER A 35 19.29 -14.90 2.62
N SER A 36 20.04 -14.46 3.64
CA SER A 36 21.26 -13.65 3.47
C SER A 36 22.54 -14.38 3.91
N LEU A 37 22.51 -15.71 4.07
CA LEU A 37 23.65 -16.49 4.58
C LEU A 37 24.87 -16.46 3.65
N ASP A 38 24.64 -16.68 2.35
CA ASP A 38 25.70 -16.85 1.35
C ASP A 38 25.89 -15.61 0.45
N HIS A 39 24.90 -14.72 0.42
CA HIS A 39 24.89 -13.47 -0.35
C HIS A 39 23.89 -12.49 0.27
N ASP A 40 23.89 -11.23 -0.15
CA ASP A 40 22.83 -10.29 0.22
C ASP A 40 21.48 -10.74 -0.37
N MET A 41 20.39 -10.62 0.39
CA MET A 41 19.05 -10.90 -0.12
C MET A 41 18.68 -9.94 -1.25
N THR A 42 18.09 -10.46 -2.32
CA THR A 42 17.67 -9.68 -3.50
C THR A 42 16.15 -9.70 -3.72
N VAL A 43 15.65 -8.81 -4.59
CA VAL A 43 14.22 -8.74 -4.97
C VAL A 43 13.65 -10.05 -5.52
N ASN A 44 14.50 -10.90 -6.13
CA ASN A 44 14.08 -12.17 -6.70
C ASN A 44 13.67 -13.19 -5.61
N GLU A 45 14.16 -12.98 -4.39
CA GLU A 45 13.90 -13.86 -3.24
C GLU A 45 12.73 -13.38 -2.39
N LEU A 46 12.29 -12.14 -2.61
CA LEU A 46 11.20 -11.50 -1.87
C LEU A 46 9.89 -12.31 -1.88
N PRO A 47 9.44 -12.93 -3.00
CA PRO A 47 8.24 -13.76 -2.98
C PRO A 47 8.36 -14.97 -2.04
N ARG A 48 9.54 -15.61 -2.02
CA ARG A 48 9.81 -16.76 -1.14
C ARG A 48 9.89 -16.31 0.31
N PHE A 49 10.56 -15.19 0.59
CA PHE A 49 10.62 -14.62 1.93
C PHE A 49 9.22 -14.34 2.50
N PHE A 50 8.32 -13.72 1.73
CA PHE A 50 6.95 -13.49 2.18
C PHE A 50 6.16 -14.79 2.35
N GLN A 51 6.41 -15.80 1.52
CA GLN A 51 5.84 -17.13 1.67
C GLN A 51 6.31 -17.82 2.96
N ASP A 52 7.59 -17.71 3.30
CA ASP A 52 8.18 -18.31 4.51
C ASP A 52 7.65 -17.64 5.78
N LEU A 53 7.28 -16.35 5.70
CA LEU A 53 6.51 -15.62 6.72
C LEU A 53 5.00 -15.90 6.69
N GLN A 54 4.54 -16.78 5.81
CA GLN A 54 3.13 -17.17 5.65
C GLN A 54 2.20 -15.99 5.35
N LEU A 55 2.71 -14.96 4.68
CA LEU A 55 1.93 -13.79 4.29
C LEU A 55 1.06 -14.11 3.07
N GLU A 56 -0.04 -13.37 2.95
CA GLU A 56 -1.01 -13.57 1.88
C GLU A 56 -0.41 -13.17 0.51
N PRO A 57 -0.29 -14.11 -0.45
CA PRO A 57 0.44 -13.84 -1.70
C PRO A 57 -0.21 -12.81 -2.63
N THR A 58 -1.54 -12.69 -2.62
CA THR A 58 -2.25 -11.76 -3.52
C THR A 58 -2.05 -10.29 -3.14
N ILE A 59 -1.66 -10.02 -1.90
CA ILE A 59 -1.26 -8.71 -1.40
C ILE A 59 0.25 -8.53 -1.54
N CYS A 60 1.05 -9.52 -1.16
CA CYS A 60 2.51 -9.44 -1.27
C CYS A 60 3.00 -9.20 -2.70
N LYS A 61 2.32 -9.73 -3.73
CA LYS A 61 2.65 -9.47 -5.14
C LYS A 61 2.50 -8.00 -5.55
N LEU A 62 1.78 -7.19 -4.76
CA LEU A 62 1.55 -5.76 -5.03
C LEU A 62 2.67 -4.88 -4.48
N VAL A 63 3.57 -5.44 -3.66
CA VAL A 63 4.75 -4.75 -3.13
C VAL A 63 5.66 -4.40 -4.29
N ARG A 64 6.13 -3.15 -4.31
CA ARG A 64 7.08 -2.70 -5.32
C ARG A 64 8.49 -2.91 -4.82
N ASN A 65 9.37 -3.37 -5.70
CA ASN A 65 10.80 -3.54 -5.40
C ASN A 65 11.42 -2.24 -4.84
N GLU A 66 11.10 -1.10 -5.45
CA GLU A 66 11.59 0.23 -5.04
C GLU A 66 11.25 0.63 -3.59
N ASP A 67 10.25 -0.02 -2.98
CA ASP A 67 9.85 0.26 -1.61
C ASP A 67 10.67 -0.54 -0.58
N VAL A 68 11.41 -1.56 -1.02
CA VAL A 68 12.14 -2.50 -0.14
C VAL A 68 13.63 -2.64 -0.47
N ILE A 69 14.12 -2.09 -1.59
CA ILE A 69 15.53 -2.15 -1.98
C ILE A 69 16.35 -0.94 -1.52
N ILE A 70 17.66 -1.12 -1.44
CA ILE A 70 18.63 -0.02 -1.42
C ILE A 70 18.54 0.73 -2.75
N GLU A 71 18.57 2.07 -2.71
CA GLU A 71 18.37 2.89 -3.91
C GLU A 71 19.44 2.61 -4.97
N GLY A 72 19.00 2.31 -6.20
CA GLY A 72 19.88 2.02 -7.32
C GLY A 72 20.46 0.59 -7.34
N THR A 73 20.00 -0.31 -6.47
CA THR A 73 20.46 -1.72 -6.44
C THR A 73 19.28 -2.69 -6.50
N GLU A 74 19.56 -3.99 -6.53
CA GLU A 74 18.55 -5.06 -6.37
C GLU A 74 18.57 -5.68 -4.96
N VAL A 75 19.41 -5.14 -4.07
CA VAL A 75 19.62 -5.64 -2.71
C VAL A 75 18.53 -5.10 -1.80
N ILE A 76 17.96 -5.98 -0.97
CA ILE A 76 16.93 -5.63 0.00
C ILE A 76 17.53 -4.81 1.13
N ASP A 77 16.88 -3.70 1.45
CA ASP A 77 17.13 -2.89 2.64
C ASP A 77 16.29 -3.46 3.78
N PHE A 78 16.95 -4.03 4.79
CA PHE A 78 16.28 -4.66 5.92
C PHE A 78 15.31 -3.73 6.65
N THR A 79 15.68 -2.46 6.87
CA THR A 79 14.81 -1.50 7.56
C THR A 79 13.56 -1.20 6.73
N LYS A 80 13.70 -1.07 5.40
CA LYS A 80 12.56 -0.92 4.51
C LYS A 80 11.69 -2.17 4.47
N LEU A 81 12.30 -3.35 4.46
CA LEU A 81 11.60 -4.64 4.47
C LEU A 81 10.76 -4.82 5.72
N VAL A 82 11.32 -4.57 6.91
CA VAL A 82 10.61 -4.65 8.20
C VAL A 82 9.39 -3.73 8.18
N ARG A 83 9.60 -2.45 7.82
CA ARG A 83 8.51 -1.46 7.72
C ARG A 83 7.43 -1.89 6.73
N CYS A 84 7.82 -2.34 5.55
CA CYS A 84 6.90 -2.81 4.51
C CYS A 84 6.08 -4.00 5.02
N THR A 85 6.73 -4.98 5.64
CA THR A 85 6.09 -6.17 6.19
C THR A 85 5.05 -5.80 7.25
N CYS A 86 5.36 -4.88 8.16
CA CYS A 86 4.40 -4.41 9.15
C CYS A 86 3.21 -3.67 8.54
N GLN A 87 3.45 -2.84 7.53
CA GLN A 87 2.36 -2.19 6.80
C GLN A 87 1.47 -3.23 6.11
N LEU A 88 2.05 -4.27 5.49
CA LEU A 88 1.29 -5.36 4.88
C LEU A 88 0.43 -6.09 5.92
N LEU A 89 0.95 -6.37 7.12
CA LEU A 89 0.16 -6.98 8.20
C LEU A 89 -1.03 -6.12 8.60
N ILE A 90 -0.83 -4.80 8.75
CA ILE A 90 -1.93 -3.86 9.01
C ILE A 90 -2.96 -3.92 7.88
N LEU A 91 -2.53 -3.88 6.62
CA LEU A 91 -3.42 -3.93 5.47
C LEU A 91 -4.19 -5.26 5.40
N MET A 92 -3.52 -6.39 5.63
CA MET A 92 -4.11 -7.74 5.66
C MET A 92 -5.19 -7.87 6.75
N ASN A 93 -4.98 -7.24 7.91
CA ASN A 93 -5.98 -7.19 8.98
C ASN A 93 -7.21 -6.33 8.64
N ASN A 94 -7.13 -5.52 7.58
CA ASN A 94 -8.19 -4.57 7.20
C ASN A 94 -8.69 -4.79 5.76
N LEU A 95 -8.44 -5.94 5.14
CA LEU A 95 -8.76 -6.20 3.72
C LEU A 95 -10.21 -5.93 3.36
N THR A 96 -11.16 -6.31 4.22
CA THR A 96 -12.59 -6.08 3.95
C THR A 96 -12.91 -4.61 3.75
N ILE A 97 -12.38 -3.73 4.63
CA ILE A 97 -12.62 -2.28 4.54
C ILE A 97 -11.95 -1.71 3.28
N ILE A 98 -10.74 -2.16 2.98
CA ILE A 98 -9.99 -1.69 1.81
C ILE A 98 -10.69 -2.16 0.53
N ASP A 99 -11.08 -3.44 0.44
CA ASP A 99 -11.79 -4.02 -0.71
C ASP A 99 -13.12 -3.32 -0.96
N ASP A 100 -13.91 -3.02 0.07
CA ASP A 100 -15.21 -2.34 -0.06
C ASP A 100 -15.05 -0.92 -0.62
N LEU A 101 -14.13 -0.15 -0.04
CA LEU A 101 -13.85 1.23 -0.47
C LEU A 101 -13.21 1.26 -1.85
N TRP A 102 -12.29 0.36 -2.14
CA TRP A 102 -11.65 0.24 -3.44
C TRP A 102 -12.64 -0.17 -4.54
N SER A 103 -13.51 -1.16 -4.25
CA SER A 103 -14.59 -1.58 -5.13
C SER A 103 -15.52 -0.42 -5.46
N MET A 104 -15.82 0.43 -4.49
CA MET A 104 -16.61 1.64 -4.71
C MET A 104 -15.92 2.58 -5.69
N LEU A 105 -14.62 2.85 -5.55
CA LEU A 105 -13.90 3.71 -6.50
C LEU A 105 -13.86 3.11 -7.91
N VAL A 106 -13.51 1.83 -8.03
CA VAL A 106 -13.41 1.12 -9.33
C VAL A 106 -14.75 1.15 -10.08
N LYS A 107 -15.86 0.87 -9.38
CA LYS A 107 -17.21 0.89 -9.97
C LYS A 107 -17.64 2.29 -10.40
N ASN A 108 -17.40 3.30 -9.57
CA ASN A 108 -17.87 4.67 -9.84
C ASN A 108 -17.05 5.39 -10.93
N CYS A 109 -15.83 4.93 -11.25
CA CYS A 109 -15.12 5.40 -12.44
C CYS A 109 -15.36 4.55 -13.70
N GLY A 110 -16.12 3.45 -13.59
CA GLY A 110 -16.49 2.53 -14.67
C GLY A 110 -15.39 1.55 -15.09
N ARG A 111 -14.32 1.41 -14.30
CA ARG A 111 -13.20 0.54 -14.66
C ARG A 111 -13.54 -0.95 -14.64
N ASP A 112 -14.50 -1.34 -13.81
CA ASP A 112 -15.05 -2.70 -13.78
C ASP A 112 -15.79 -3.05 -15.08
N VAL A 113 -16.42 -2.07 -15.72
CA VAL A 113 -17.08 -2.24 -17.02
C VAL A 113 -16.07 -2.20 -18.17
N ASP A 114 -15.11 -1.28 -18.11
CA ASP A 114 -14.08 -1.13 -19.14
C ASP A 114 -13.10 -2.32 -19.16
N PHE A 115 -12.86 -2.96 -18.01
CA PHE A 115 -11.90 -4.05 -17.83
C PHE A 115 -12.46 -5.20 -16.95
N PRO A 116 -13.50 -5.92 -17.41
CA PRO A 116 -14.23 -6.91 -16.59
C PRO A 116 -13.39 -8.14 -16.21
N GLN A 117 -12.32 -8.42 -16.95
CA GLN A 117 -11.40 -9.53 -16.69
C GLN A 117 -10.34 -9.24 -15.63
N VAL A 118 -10.19 -7.99 -15.21
CA VAL A 118 -9.18 -7.58 -14.22
C VAL A 118 -9.73 -7.85 -12.83
N ALA A 119 -8.94 -8.53 -11.99
CA ALA A 119 -9.33 -8.76 -10.61
C ALA A 119 -9.37 -7.44 -9.83
N LEU A 120 -10.24 -7.36 -8.82
CA LEU A 120 -10.49 -6.12 -8.07
C LEU A 120 -9.20 -5.39 -7.63
N ARG A 121 -8.26 -6.13 -7.03
CA ARG A 121 -7.02 -5.59 -6.46
C ARG A 121 -5.94 -5.27 -7.52
N ASP A 122 -6.12 -5.76 -8.74
CA ASP A 122 -5.20 -5.55 -9.86
C ASP A 122 -5.60 -4.33 -10.72
N HIS A 123 -6.74 -3.69 -10.41
CA HIS A 123 -7.08 -2.39 -11.01
C HIS A 123 -6.08 -1.31 -10.57
N VAL A 124 -5.95 -0.29 -11.42
CA VAL A 124 -5.23 0.95 -11.12
C VAL A 124 -6.12 2.15 -11.46
N LEU A 125 -6.04 3.23 -10.68
CA LEU A 125 -6.82 4.44 -10.91
C LEU A 125 -5.91 5.58 -11.36
N SER A 126 -6.11 6.03 -12.58
CA SER A 126 -5.41 7.20 -13.13
C SER A 126 -6.04 8.52 -12.67
N VAL A 127 -5.36 9.64 -12.94
CA VAL A 127 -5.93 10.98 -12.76
C VAL A 127 -7.31 11.11 -13.41
N LYS A 128 -7.50 10.56 -14.61
CA LYS A 128 -8.79 10.63 -15.33
C LYS A 128 -9.89 9.85 -14.62
N ASP A 129 -9.55 8.72 -14.02
CA ASP A 129 -10.52 7.89 -13.28
C ASP A 129 -10.99 8.62 -12.02
N LEU A 130 -10.07 9.28 -11.31
CA LEU A 130 -10.42 10.11 -10.15
C LEU A 130 -11.22 11.36 -10.55
N GLN A 131 -10.95 11.96 -11.72
CA GLN A 131 -11.76 13.06 -12.25
C GLN A 131 -13.20 12.63 -12.53
N LYS A 132 -13.44 11.43 -13.08
CA LYS A 132 -14.79 10.88 -13.26
C LYS A 132 -15.53 10.79 -11.91
N ILE A 133 -14.86 10.30 -10.87
CA ILE A 133 -15.43 10.18 -9.53
C ILE A 133 -15.72 11.57 -8.93
N SER A 134 -14.79 12.52 -9.05
CA SER A 134 -14.96 13.90 -8.58
C SER A 134 -16.17 14.57 -9.21
N ASN A 135 -16.36 14.39 -10.52
CA ASN A 135 -17.50 14.92 -11.25
C ASN A 135 -18.81 14.29 -10.79
N LEU A 136 -18.81 12.99 -10.48
CA LEU A 136 -20.00 12.26 -10.01
C LEU A 136 -20.48 12.78 -8.64
N ILE A 137 -19.56 13.10 -7.73
CA ILE A 137 -19.89 13.57 -6.38
C ILE A 137 -20.12 15.09 -6.30
N GLY A 138 -20.03 15.80 -7.43
CA GLY A 138 -20.18 17.26 -7.48
C GLY A 138 -19.10 18.00 -6.68
N ALA A 139 -17.93 17.39 -6.48
CA ALA A 139 -16.79 18.04 -5.86
C ALA A 139 -16.23 19.06 -6.86
N ASP A 140 -16.48 20.35 -6.57
CA ASP A 140 -16.02 21.45 -7.40
C ASP A 140 -14.49 21.55 -7.33
N GLN A 141 -13.87 21.61 -8.51
CA GLN A 141 -12.44 21.70 -8.78
C GLN A 141 -11.67 20.37 -8.86
N SER A 142 -11.23 20.07 -10.08
CA SER A 142 -10.08 19.22 -10.43
C SER A 142 -8.75 19.62 -9.74
N ALA A 143 -8.74 20.66 -8.90
CA ALA A 143 -7.61 21.08 -8.08
C ALA A 143 -7.53 20.15 -6.87
N GLY A 144 -6.38 19.51 -6.67
CA GLY A 144 -6.19 18.55 -5.58
C GLY A 144 -6.06 17.11 -6.04
N ILE A 145 -6.57 16.70 -7.21
CA ILE A 145 -6.49 15.30 -7.66
C ILE A 145 -5.03 14.90 -7.94
N ILE A 146 -4.27 15.79 -8.55
CA ILE A 146 -2.85 15.57 -8.81
C ILE A 146 -2.08 15.51 -7.49
N GLU A 147 -2.38 16.41 -6.56
CA GLU A 147 -1.81 16.44 -5.23
C GLU A 147 -2.17 15.17 -4.43
N MET A 148 -3.40 14.67 -4.57
CA MET A 148 -3.85 13.42 -3.94
C MET A 148 -3.09 12.22 -4.49
N ILE A 149 -2.94 12.11 -5.82
CA ILE A 149 -2.16 11.02 -6.43
C ILE A 149 -0.68 11.15 -6.04
N SER A 150 -0.14 12.37 -6.03
CA SER A 150 1.23 12.61 -5.59
C SER A 150 1.42 12.20 -4.13
N CYS A 151 0.45 12.48 -3.26
CA CYS A 151 0.48 12.05 -1.86
C CYS A 151 0.36 10.52 -1.71
N ALA A 152 -0.48 9.88 -2.53
CA ALA A 152 -0.67 8.43 -2.50
C ALA A 152 0.53 7.64 -3.04
N THR A 153 1.31 8.23 -3.95
CA THR A 153 2.38 7.53 -4.69
C THR A 153 3.77 8.06 -4.38
N ASP A 154 3.90 8.93 -3.36
CA ASP A 154 5.10 9.71 -3.05
C ASP A 154 5.67 10.47 -4.26
N GLY A 155 4.77 10.94 -5.15
CA GLY A 155 5.09 11.69 -6.37
C GLY A 155 5.71 10.87 -7.49
N LYS A 156 5.83 9.54 -7.34
CA LYS A 156 6.52 8.67 -8.30
C LYS A 156 5.67 8.35 -9.53
N ARG A 157 4.33 8.42 -9.44
CA ARG A 157 3.41 7.95 -10.48
C ARG A 157 2.18 8.82 -10.66
N LEU A 158 1.55 8.67 -11.83
CA LEU A 158 0.27 9.33 -12.20
C LEU A 158 -0.94 8.39 -12.06
N PHE A 159 -0.78 7.28 -11.35
CA PHE A 159 -1.85 6.33 -11.06
C PHE A 159 -1.67 5.74 -9.66
N MET A 160 -2.78 5.41 -9.03
CA MET A 160 -2.88 4.80 -7.71
C MET A 160 -3.20 3.31 -7.86
N THR A 161 -2.42 2.46 -7.19
CA THR A 161 -2.70 1.02 -7.06
C THR A 161 -3.59 0.74 -5.85
N TYR A 162 -4.06 -0.50 -5.72
CA TYR A 162 -4.75 -0.97 -4.50
C TYR A 162 -3.89 -0.75 -3.25
N LEU A 163 -2.58 -1.04 -3.32
CA LEU A 163 -1.66 -0.89 -2.20
C LEU A 163 -1.45 0.59 -1.83
N ASP A 164 -1.28 1.47 -2.82
CA ASP A 164 -1.18 2.92 -2.62
C ASP A 164 -2.44 3.44 -1.89
N PHE A 165 -3.63 3.00 -2.32
CA PHE A 165 -4.90 3.37 -1.68
C PHE A 165 -5.00 2.86 -0.23
N GLY A 166 -4.63 1.60 0.01
CA GLY A 166 -4.55 1.04 1.36
C GLY A 166 -3.64 1.85 2.28
N CYS A 167 -2.46 2.25 1.78
CA CYS A 167 -1.53 3.11 2.51
C CYS A 167 -2.14 4.49 2.83
N VAL A 168 -2.87 5.10 1.89
CA VAL A 168 -3.61 6.36 2.16
C VAL A 168 -4.63 6.16 3.28
N LEU A 169 -5.43 5.09 3.24
CA LEU A 169 -6.40 4.80 4.31
C LEU A 169 -5.72 4.61 5.67
N GLY A 170 -4.55 3.96 5.69
CA GLY A 170 -3.72 3.80 6.88
C GLY A 170 -3.26 5.14 7.46
N LYS A 171 -2.69 6.02 6.62
CA LYS A 171 -2.24 7.37 7.01
C LYS A 171 -3.40 8.24 7.50
N LEU A 172 -4.57 8.13 6.88
CA LEU A 172 -5.80 8.83 7.29
C LEU A 172 -6.44 8.25 8.55
N GLY A 173 -5.99 7.06 8.99
CA GLY A 173 -6.44 6.43 10.21
C GLY A 173 -7.73 5.62 10.10
N TYR A 174 -8.17 5.29 8.88
CA TYR A 174 -9.33 4.44 8.63
C TYR A 174 -9.07 2.96 8.92
N LEU A 175 -7.81 2.55 9.03
CA LEU A 175 -7.41 1.18 9.32
C LEU A 175 -7.11 0.99 10.81
N LYS A 176 -7.44 -0.20 11.32
CA LYS A 176 -7.02 -0.64 12.66
C LYS A 176 -5.54 -0.98 12.60
N MET A 177 -4.76 -0.34 13.49
CA MET A 177 -3.33 -0.61 13.68
C MET A 177 -3.13 -1.84 14.55
#